data_AF-A0A943JTI7-F1
#
_entry.id   AF-A0A943JTI7-F1
#
_cell.length_a   1.000
_cell.length_b   1.000
_cell.length_c   1.000
_cell.angle_alpha   90.00
_cell.angle_beta   90.00
_cell.angle_gamma   90.00
#
_symmetry.space_group_name_H-M   'P 1'
#
loop_
_entity.id
_entity.type
_entity.pdbx_description
1 polymer ?
#
loop_
_entity_poly.entity_id
_entity_poly.type
_entity_poly.pdbx_seq_one_letter_code
_entity_poly.pdbx_strand_id
1 'polypeptide(L)'
;MDNKRPIDIYYDIIVPKIREIDIFLKTSENMNFKEVCSILEISENELKDILLKINQKEIDSSNFFSVMLNGTSFICKMLKREIECGSPYFYDASDLSYIYNLDYEKVLIAYNFLNLDRVTEKQIPAVLMQI
;
A
#
# COMPACT_ATOMS: atom_id res chain seq x y z
N MET A 1 10.91 -7.08 -11.75
CA MET A 1 10.42 -7.51 -10.43
C MET A 1 10.03 -8.96 -10.57
N ASP A 2 10.68 -9.78 -9.75
CA ASP A 2 10.78 -11.24 -9.83
C ASP A 2 9.45 -12.00 -9.83
N ASN A 3 9.52 -13.25 -10.29
CA ASN A 3 8.50 -14.34 -10.35
C ASN A 3 7.79 -14.67 -9.02
N LYS A 4 7.59 -13.72 -8.11
CA LYS A 4 6.85 -13.93 -6.86
C LYS A 4 5.36 -13.98 -7.15
N ARG A 5 4.65 -14.93 -6.52
CA ARG A 5 3.20 -14.98 -6.61
C ARG A 5 2.61 -13.82 -5.81
N PRO A 6 1.41 -13.33 -6.13
CA PRO A 6 0.76 -12.26 -5.39
C PRO A 6 0.65 -12.52 -3.89
N ILE A 7 0.39 -13.77 -3.48
CA ILE A 7 0.34 -14.17 -2.07
C ILE A 7 1.70 -14.01 -1.36
N ASP A 8 2.80 -14.26 -2.06
CA ASP A 8 4.15 -14.12 -1.51
C ASP A 8 4.49 -12.62 -1.36
N ILE A 9 4.09 -11.77 -2.32
CA ILE A 9 4.20 -10.30 -2.20
C ILE A 9 3.40 -9.79 -1.00
N TYR A 10 2.19 -10.32 -0.80
CA TYR A 10 1.33 -9.92 0.31
C TYR A 10 1.97 -10.18 1.67
N TYR A 11 2.45 -11.41 1.92
CA TYR A 11 3.01 -11.77 3.22
C TYR A 11 4.46 -11.36 3.43
N ASP A 12 5.28 -11.31 2.39
CA ASP A 12 6.71 -11.01 2.53
C ASP A 12 7.01 -9.51 2.45
N ILE A 13 6.14 -8.72 1.81
CA ILE A 13 6.40 -7.31 1.50
C ILE A 13 5.31 -6.43 2.13
N ILE A 14 4.04 -6.62 1.75
CA ILE A 14 2.95 -5.70 2.14
C ILE A 14 2.71 -5.74 3.65
N VAL A 15 2.43 -6.92 4.21
CA VAL A 15 2.10 -7.07 5.64
C VAL A 15 3.26 -6.60 6.55
N PRO A 16 4.53 -6.99 6.31
CA PRO A 16 5.65 -6.50 7.11
C PRO A 16 5.82 -4.98 7.02
N LYS A 17 5.68 -4.41 5.82
CA LYS A 17 5.84 -2.97 5.60
C LYS A 17 4.75 -2.15 6.28
N ILE A 18 3.48 -2.58 6.19
CA ILE A 18 2.37 -1.93 6.91
C ILE A 18 2.62 -1.97 8.43
N ARG A 19 3.08 -3.12 8.94
CA ARG A 19 3.41 -3.26 10.37
C ARG A 19 4.57 -2.34 10.78
N GLU A 20 5.62 -2.26 9.97
CA GLU A 20 6.75 -1.36 10.20
C GLU A 20 6.30 0.10 10.28
N ILE A 21 5.45 0.53 9.34
CA ILE A 21 4.86 1.87 9.32
C ILE A 21 3.99 2.11 10.57
N ASP A 22 3.12 1.17 10.93
CA ASP A 22 2.25 1.27 12.11
C ASP A 22 3.06 1.40 13.41
N ILE A 23 4.12 0.61 13.57
CA ILE A 23 5.03 0.71 14.72
C ILE A 23 5.71 2.08 14.72
N PHE A 24 6.29 2.50 13.60
CA PHE A 24 6.97 3.79 13.48
C PHE A 24 6.06 4.96 13.85
N LEU A 25 4.83 4.99 13.34
CA LEU A 25 3.86 6.04 13.66
C LEU A 25 3.52 6.11 15.16
N LYS A 26 3.57 4.97 15.87
CA LYS A 26 3.25 4.88 17.29
C LYS A 26 4.45 5.16 18.21
N THR A 27 5.67 4.93 17.74
CA THR A 27 6.89 5.04 18.57
C THR A 27 7.71 6.30 18.31
N SER A 28 7.51 6.96 17.18
CA SER A 28 8.33 8.11 16.80
C SER A 28 7.81 9.40 17.42
N GLU A 29 8.50 9.88 18.46
CA GLU A 29 8.23 11.19 19.06
C GLU A 29 8.68 12.35 18.15
N ASN A 30 9.77 12.17 17.40
CA ASN A 30 10.27 13.12 16.41
C ASN A 30 10.67 12.36 15.15
N MET A 31 9.89 12.47 14.09
CA MET A 31 10.16 11.75 12.84
C MET A 31 11.40 12.33 12.16
N ASN A 32 12.44 11.51 12.00
CA ASN A 32 13.64 11.95 11.31
C ASN A 32 13.54 11.67 9.80
N PHE A 33 14.18 12.54 9.00
CA PHE A 33 14.09 12.49 7.55
C PHE A 33 14.58 11.16 6.94
N LYS A 34 15.66 10.58 7.51
CA LYS A 34 16.28 9.35 7.02
C LYS A 34 15.43 8.11 7.34
N GLU A 35 14.84 8.06 8.53
CA GLU A 35 13.93 7.00 8.95
C GLU A 35 12.69 6.99 8.06
N VAL A 36 12.11 8.16 7.80
CA VAL A 36 10.94 8.29 6.92
C VAL A 36 11.28 7.82 5.50
N CYS A 37 12.42 8.24 4.96
CA CYS A 37 12.89 7.79 3.65
C CYS A 37 13.10 6.27 3.62
N SER A 38 13.70 5.70 4.67
CA SER A 38 13.96 4.27 4.80
C SER A 38 12.66 3.46 4.87
N ILE A 39 11.71 3.90 5.70
CA ILE A 39 10.44 3.20 5.90
C ILE A 39 9.58 3.26 4.65
N LEU A 40 9.46 4.45 4.04
CA LEU A 40 8.65 4.64 2.84
C LEU A 40 9.36 4.21 1.56
N GLU A 41 10.63 3.85 1.63
CA GLU A 41 11.47 3.47 0.48
C GLU A 41 11.48 4.54 -0.62
N ILE A 42 11.59 5.80 -0.20
CA ILE A 42 11.69 6.97 -1.08
C ILE A 42 13.03 7.68 -0.86
N SER A 43 13.47 8.45 -1.85
CA SER A 43 14.70 9.24 -1.71
C SER A 43 14.49 10.49 -0.85
N GLU A 44 15.56 11.02 -0.26
CA GLU A 44 15.48 12.31 0.46
C GLU A 44 15.05 13.47 -0.46
N ASN A 45 15.44 13.44 -1.73
CA ASN A 45 15.03 14.46 -2.70
C ASN A 45 13.52 14.38 -2.95
N GLU A 46 13.01 13.18 -3.15
CA GLU A 46 11.58 12.94 -3.31
C GLU A 46 10.80 13.39 -2.06
N LEU A 47 11.26 13.07 -0.85
CA LEU A 47 10.62 13.52 0.37
C LEU A 47 10.59 15.06 0.48
N LYS A 48 11.69 15.74 0.12
CA LYS A 48 11.72 17.22 0.08
C LYS A 48 10.72 17.78 -0.92
N ASP A 49 10.67 17.23 -2.13
CA ASP A 49 9.74 17.67 -3.18
C ASP A 49 8.28 17.48 -2.74
N ILE A 50 7.98 16.37 -2.06
CA ILE A 50 6.65 16.10 -1.50
C ILE A 50 6.29 17.12 -0.42
N LEU A 51 7.18 17.36 0.55
CA LEU A 51 6.95 18.33 1.63
C LEU A 51 6.71 19.73 1.08
N LEU A 52 7.49 20.16 0.08
CA LEU A 52 7.27 21.42 -0.63
C LEU A 52 5.89 21.47 -1.30
N LYS A 53 5.49 20.39 -1.97
CA LYS A 53 4.18 20.28 -2.64
C LYS A 53 3.00 20.38 -1.67
N ILE A 54 3.13 19.84 -0.46
CA ILE A 54 2.10 19.91 0.58
C ILE A 54 2.26 21.12 1.52
N ASN A 55 3.16 22.05 1.19
CA ASN A 55 3.46 23.27 1.96
C ASN A 55 3.86 23.00 3.41
N GLN A 56 4.67 21.96 3.63
CA GLN A 56 5.24 21.59 4.94
C GLN A 56 6.76 21.75 4.91
N LYS A 57 7.34 22.15 6.04
CA LYS A 57 8.81 22.30 6.19
C LYS A 57 9.45 21.07 6.82
N GLU A 58 8.71 20.39 7.68
CA GLU A 58 9.17 19.26 8.47
C GLU A 58 8.16 18.12 8.35
N ILE A 59 8.63 16.90 8.56
CA ILE A 59 7.78 15.71 8.60
C ILE A 59 7.37 15.43 10.04
N ASP A 60 6.09 15.16 10.26
CA ASP A 60 5.55 14.74 11.54
C ASP A 60 4.38 13.77 11.34
N SER A 61 3.80 13.28 12.44
CA SER A 61 2.68 12.34 12.40
C SER A 61 1.42 12.89 11.74
N SER A 62 1.21 14.21 11.75
CA SER A 62 0.04 14.86 11.15
C SER A 62 0.12 14.91 9.62
N ASN A 63 1.34 14.96 9.06
CA ASN A 63 1.55 15.06 7.62
C ASN A 63 2.12 13.79 6.97
N PHE A 64 2.49 12.77 7.75
CA PHE A 64 3.03 11.51 7.26
C PHE A 64 2.14 10.82 6.21
N PHE A 65 0.83 10.76 6.44
CA PHE A 65 -0.10 10.15 5.49
C PHE A 65 -0.15 10.92 4.16
N SER A 66 -0.11 12.26 4.21
CA SER A 66 -0.01 13.11 3.02
C SER A 66 1.28 12.85 2.25
N VAL A 67 2.38 12.58 2.96
CA VAL A 67 3.64 12.18 2.34
C VAL A 67 3.51 10.82 1.65
N MET A 68 2.94 9.82 2.32
CA MET A 68 2.70 8.50 1.71
C MET A 68 1.87 8.57 0.43
N LEU A 69 0.78 9.36 0.42
CA LEU A 69 -0.09 9.50 -0.75
C LEU A 69 0.61 10.15 -1.96
N ASN A 70 1.72 10.83 -1.75
CA ASN A 70 2.50 11.48 -2.81
C ASN A 70 3.80 10.73 -3.14
N GLY A 71 4.16 9.69 -2.39
CA GLY A 71 5.36 8.88 -2.63
C GLY A 71 5.24 7.96 -3.84
N THR A 72 6.38 7.59 -4.41
CA THR A 72 6.46 6.76 -5.62
C THR A 72 6.79 5.30 -5.37
N SER A 73 7.09 4.93 -4.12
CA SER A 73 7.35 3.55 -3.72
C SER A 73 6.12 2.65 -3.90
N PHE A 74 6.34 1.35 -3.85
CA PHE A 74 5.29 0.36 -4.03
C PHE A 74 4.15 0.53 -3.02
N ILE A 75 4.48 0.68 -1.72
CA ILE A 75 3.48 0.83 -0.66
C ILE A 75 2.71 2.16 -0.78
N CYS A 76 3.40 3.24 -1.16
CA CYS A 76 2.79 4.55 -1.38
C CYS A 76 1.78 4.52 -2.53
N LYS A 77 2.14 3.89 -3.66
CA LYS A 77 1.23 3.71 -4.79
C LYS A 77 0.04 2.81 -4.46
N MET A 78 0.25 1.72 -3.72
CA MET A 78 -0.83 0.84 -3.29
C MET A 78 -1.83 1.59 -2.41
N LEU A 79 -1.36 2.34 -1.41
CA LEU A 79 -2.21 3.17 -0.56
C LEU A 79 -2.98 4.22 -1.37
N LYS A 80 -2.31 4.87 -2.33
CA LYS A 80 -2.99 5.86 -3.18
C LYS A 80 -4.18 5.25 -3.93
N ARG A 81 -4.00 4.06 -4.50
CA ARG A 81 -5.07 3.34 -5.21
C ARG A 81 -6.21 2.92 -4.29
N GLU A 82 -5.88 2.48 -3.08
CA GLU A 82 -6.87 2.17 -2.03
C GLU A 82 -7.78 3.37 -1.75
N ILE A 83 -7.19 4.56 -1.61
CA ILE A 83 -7.93 5.81 -1.39
C ILE A 83 -8.73 6.23 -2.64
N GLU A 84 -8.19 6.03 -3.84
CA GLU A 84 -8.90 6.30 -5.11
C GLU A 84 -10.13 5.39 -5.29
N CYS A 85 -10.09 4.16 -4.75
CA CYS A 85 -11.25 3.26 -4.63
C CYS A 85 -12.22 3.66 -3.50
N GLY A 86 -11.94 4.73 -2.75
CA GLY A 86 -12.77 5.18 -1.63
C GLY A 86 -12.59 4.38 -0.33
N SER A 87 -11.47 3.64 -0.19
CA SER A 87 -11.20 2.74 0.94
C SER A 87 -12.37 1.80 1.23
N PRO A 88 -12.70 0.91 0.28
CA PRO A 88 -13.93 0.15 0.34
C PRO A 88 -13.89 -0.89 1.45
N TYR A 89 -14.99 -1.08 2.18
CA TYR A 89 -15.10 -2.15 3.17
C TYR A 89 -15.13 -3.54 2.52
N PHE A 90 -15.60 -3.61 1.27
CA PHE A 90 -15.60 -4.81 0.44
C PHE A 90 -14.95 -4.50 -0.90
N TYR A 91 -14.02 -5.35 -1.32
CA TYR A 91 -13.32 -5.25 -2.59
C TYR A 91 -13.99 -6.16 -3.62
N ASP A 92 -14.29 -5.64 -4.80
CA ASP A 92 -14.59 -6.49 -5.94
C ASP A 92 -13.31 -6.86 -6.72
N ALA A 93 -13.46 -7.63 -7.80
CA ALA A 93 -12.32 -8.05 -8.62
C ALA A 93 -11.58 -6.85 -9.26
N SER A 94 -12.30 -5.78 -9.59
CA SER A 94 -11.71 -4.58 -10.20
C SER A 94 -10.92 -3.77 -9.18
N ASP A 95 -11.46 -3.61 -7.96
CA ASP A 95 -10.76 -2.97 -6.84
C ASP A 95 -9.46 -3.71 -6.54
N LEU A 96 -9.53 -5.03 -6.37
CA LEU A 96 -8.37 -5.84 -6.00
C LEU A 96 -7.29 -5.83 -7.08
N SER A 97 -7.70 -5.93 -8.36
CA SER A 97 -6.78 -5.80 -9.50
C SER A 97 -6.09 -4.43 -9.51
N TYR A 98 -6.84 -3.36 -9.30
CA TYR A 98 -6.31 -2.01 -9.31
C TYR A 98 -5.34 -1.76 -8.15
N ILE A 99 -5.79 -1.97 -6.91
CA ILE A 99 -5.02 -1.68 -5.69
C ILE A 99 -3.68 -2.43 -5.68
N TYR A 100 -3.74 -3.75 -5.90
CA TYR A 100 -2.57 -4.62 -5.86
C TYR A 100 -1.78 -4.71 -7.17
N ASN A 101 -2.20 -3.96 -8.21
CA ASN A 101 -1.57 -3.97 -9.53
C ASN A 101 -1.51 -5.37 -10.18
N LEU A 102 -2.61 -6.10 -10.09
CA LEU A 102 -2.73 -7.46 -10.61
C LEU A 102 -3.46 -7.48 -11.95
N ASP A 103 -3.20 -8.51 -12.75
CA ASP A 103 -3.95 -8.75 -13.98
C ASP A 103 -5.43 -9.03 -13.67
N TYR A 104 -6.33 -8.22 -14.23
CA TYR A 104 -7.76 -8.28 -13.93
C TYR A 104 -8.38 -9.64 -14.28
N GLU A 105 -8.01 -10.23 -15.42
CA GLU A 105 -8.56 -11.52 -15.86
C GLU A 105 -8.22 -12.63 -14.88
N LYS A 106 -6.98 -12.66 -14.38
CA LYS A 106 -6.60 -13.62 -13.35
C LYS A 106 -7.36 -13.42 -12.04
N VAL A 107 -7.55 -12.17 -11.61
CA VAL A 107 -8.34 -11.87 -10.41
C VAL A 107 -9.78 -12.33 -10.60
N LEU A 108 -10.40 -12.05 -11.75
CA LEU A 108 -11.76 -12.45 -12.06
C LEU A 108 -11.92 -13.98 -12.07
N ILE A 109 -10.98 -14.72 -12.64
CA ILE A 109 -10.96 -16.19 -12.60
C ILE A 109 -10.91 -16.70 -11.16
N ALA A 110 -10.07 -16.09 -10.30
CA ALA A 110 -9.99 -16.45 -8.88
C ALA A 110 -11.31 -16.20 -8.14
N TYR A 111 -11.97 -15.06 -8.37
CA TYR A 111 -13.29 -14.76 -7.79
C TYR A 111 -14.34 -15.79 -8.22
N ASN A 112 -14.40 -16.12 -9.52
CA ASN A 112 -15.32 -17.12 -10.05
C ASN A 112 -15.05 -18.52 -9.48
N PHE A 113 -13.78 -18.92 -9.37
CA PHE A 113 -13.39 -20.20 -8.79
C PHE A 113 -13.82 -20.33 -7.31
N LEU A 114 -13.73 -19.24 -6.56
CA LEU A 114 -14.11 -19.19 -5.14
C LEU A 114 -15.62 -18.91 -4.94
N ASN A 115 -16.38 -18.69 -6.01
CA ASN A 115 -17.79 -18.29 -5.99
C ASN A 115 -18.02 -17.03 -5.11
N LEU A 116 -17.23 -15.99 -5.36
CA LEU A 116 -17.23 -14.70 -4.64
C LEU A 116 -17.61 -13.56 -5.58
N ASP A 117 -18.47 -12.65 -5.11
CA ASP A 117 -18.73 -11.37 -5.78
C ASP A 117 -17.86 -10.23 -5.22
N ARG A 118 -17.57 -10.30 -3.92
CA ARG A 118 -16.79 -9.30 -3.16
C ARG A 118 -16.11 -9.94 -1.96
N VAL A 119 -15.01 -9.36 -1.51
CA VAL A 119 -14.22 -9.85 -0.37
C VAL A 119 -13.94 -8.77 0.65
N THR A 120 -13.81 -9.17 1.92
CA THR A 120 -13.22 -8.31 2.96
C THR A 120 -11.70 -8.43 2.95
N GLU A 121 -11.00 -7.53 3.65
CA GLU A 121 -9.53 -7.60 3.84
C GLU A 121 -9.07 -9.00 4.27
N LYS A 122 -9.79 -9.65 5.19
CA LYS A 122 -9.47 -10.99 5.73
C LYS A 122 -9.52 -12.10 4.67
N GLN A 123 -10.24 -11.87 3.57
CA GLN A 123 -10.45 -12.83 2.50
C GLN A 123 -9.51 -12.58 1.30
N ILE A 124 -8.86 -11.41 1.23
CA ILE A 124 -7.89 -11.09 0.17
C ILE A 124 -6.83 -12.19 0.00
N PRO A 125 -6.20 -12.72 1.06
CA PRO A 125 -5.20 -13.78 0.90
C PRO A 125 -5.74 -15.03 0.20
N ALA A 126 -7.03 -15.36 0.38
CA ALA A 126 -7.65 -16.51 -0.28
C ALA A 126 -7.72 -16.34 -1.80
N VAL A 127 -8.05 -15.13 -2.25
CA VAL A 127 -8.06 -14.78 -3.68
C VAL A 127 -6.64 -14.79 -4.24
N LEU A 128 -5.69 -14.16 -3.54
CA LEU A 128 -4.29 -14.06 -4.00
C LEU A 128 -3.59 -15.42 -4.11
N MET A 129 -4.03 -16.44 -3.37
CA MET A 129 -3.53 -17.82 -3.50
C MET A 129 -3.94 -18.49 -4.83
N GLN A 130 -4.98 -17.99 -5.50
CA GLN A 130 -5.49 -18.56 -6.76
C GLN A 130 -4.91 -17.89 -8.01
N ILE A 131 -4.05 -16.87 -7.85
CA ILE A 131 -3.46 -16.05 -8.94
C ILE A 131 -1.99 -16.42 -9.14
#